data_AF-A0A382XBY5-F1
#
_entry.id   AF-A0A382XBY5-F1
#
_cell.length_a   1.000
_cell.length_b   1.000
_cell.length_c   1.000
_cell.angle_alpha   90.00
_cell.angle_beta   90.00
_cell.angle_gamma   90.00
#
_symmetry.space_group_name_H-M   'P 1'
#
loop_
_entity.id
_entity.type
_entity.pdbx_description
1 polymer ?
#
loop_
_entity_poly.entity_id
_entity_poly.type
_entity_poly.pdbx_seq_one_letter_code
_entity_poly.pdbx_strand_id
1 'polypeptide(L)'
;MNKNVLAITNMGNLNNFLQVIGVLGVIGSLIFVGIELRQSQKIALARTQQERNNSAYNVINTLTAANIDWQSIVLENNLDYQFSKELIARRNTYHLSWFMFENDFFQYSQGLVDESVWNAKLKAFERWYNTCDLRLLYKSRSKYMPAAFTALIESFPDKCKK
;
A
#
# COMPACT_ATOMS: atom_id res chain seq x y z
N MET A 1 -43.97 48.06 36.44
CA MET A 1 -44.30 46.75 35.82
C MET A 1 -43.42 46.46 34.59
N ASN A 2 -42.07 46.44 34.68
CA ASN A 2 -41.23 46.28 33.47
C ASN A 2 -39.99 45.37 33.63
N LYS A 3 -39.74 44.77 34.80
CA LYS A 3 -38.57 43.90 35.00
C LYS A 3 -38.76 42.48 34.45
N ASN A 4 -40.00 41.99 34.40
CA ASN A 4 -40.29 40.61 33.98
C ASN A 4 -40.23 40.42 32.45
N VAL A 5 -40.57 41.44 31.65
CA VAL A 5 -40.56 41.36 30.17
C VAL A 5 -39.13 41.39 29.61
N LEU A 6 -38.24 42.19 30.22
CA LEU A 6 -36.82 42.24 29.87
C LEU A 6 -36.07 40.93 30.23
N ALA A 7 -36.47 40.25 31.31
CA ALA A 7 -35.90 38.96 31.68
C ALA A 7 -36.31 37.83 30.71
N ILE A 8 -37.59 37.81 30.29
CA ILE A 8 -38.13 36.80 29.36
C ILE A 8 -37.51 36.94 27.95
N THR A 9 -37.29 38.16 27.47
CA THR A 9 -36.62 38.42 26.19
C THR A 9 -35.14 38.02 26.20
N ASN A 10 -34.42 38.25 27.30
CA ASN A 10 -33.04 37.76 27.47
C ASN A 10 -32.96 36.23 27.58
N MET A 11 -33.93 35.57 28.22
CA MET A 11 -33.99 34.09 28.29
C MET A 11 -34.28 33.46 26.92
N GLY A 12 -35.16 34.06 26.10
CA GLY A 12 -35.41 33.59 24.73
C GLY A 12 -34.18 33.71 23.83
N ASN A 13 -33.45 34.82 23.92
CA ASN A 13 -32.20 35.02 23.18
C ASN A 13 -31.09 34.05 23.63
N LEU A 14 -31.00 33.77 24.94
CA LEU A 14 -30.04 32.80 25.47
C LEU A 14 -30.35 31.37 25.00
N ASN A 15 -31.62 30.96 24.99
CA ASN A 15 -32.03 29.65 24.48
C ASN A 15 -31.73 29.50 22.99
N ASN A 16 -32.01 30.51 22.18
CA ASN A 16 -31.69 30.49 20.75
C ASN A 16 -30.17 30.38 20.52
N PHE A 17 -29.37 31.10 21.30
CA PHE A 17 -27.91 31.02 21.25
C PHE A 17 -27.39 29.61 21.61
N LEU A 18 -27.88 29.05 22.72
CA LEU A 18 -27.52 27.69 23.14
C LEU A 18 -27.96 26.63 22.12
N GLN A 19 -29.12 26.81 21.48
CA GLN A 19 -29.60 25.92 20.42
C GLN A 19 -28.70 25.96 19.19
N VAL A 20 -28.28 27.16 18.74
CA VAL A 20 -27.34 27.30 17.62
C VAL A 20 -26.01 26.62 17.95
N ILE A 21 -25.48 26.81 19.16
CA ILE A 21 -24.27 26.12 19.62
C ILE A 21 -24.48 24.60 19.64
N GLY A 22 -25.63 24.13 20.10
CA GLY A 22 -25.94 22.70 20.13
C GLY A 22 -25.93 22.09 18.73
N VAL A 23 -26.59 22.72 17.76
CA VAL A 23 -26.60 22.27 16.35
C VAL A 23 -25.19 22.32 15.76
N LEU A 24 -24.43 23.40 16.00
CA LEU A 24 -23.04 23.50 15.56
C LEU A 24 -22.15 22.42 16.20
N GLY A 25 -22.37 22.09 17.46
CA GLY A 25 -21.68 21.01 18.17
C GLY A 25 -21.95 19.65 17.55
N VAL A 26 -23.21 19.36 17.21
CA VAL A 26 -23.59 18.12 16.50
C VAL A 26 -22.93 18.07 15.12
N ILE A 27 -23.02 19.14 14.33
CA ILE A 27 -22.37 19.22 13.01
C ILE A 27 -20.85 19.01 13.14
N GLY A 28 -20.21 19.67 14.10
CA GLY A 28 -18.78 19.54 14.38
C GLY A 28 -18.39 18.09 14.73
N SER A 29 -19.17 17.43 15.57
CA SER A 29 -18.94 16.02 15.93
C SER A 29 -19.06 15.08 14.72
N LEU A 30 -20.04 15.29 13.85
CA LEU A 30 -20.23 14.49 12.63
C LEU A 30 -19.10 14.68 11.62
N ILE A 31 -18.58 15.91 11.48
CA ILE A 31 -17.41 16.18 10.64
C ILE A 31 -16.19 15.44 11.17
N PHE A 32 -15.93 15.51 12.48
CA PHE A 32 -14.82 14.81 13.12
C PHE A 32 -14.90 13.29 12.90
N VAL A 33 -16.07 12.69 13.15
CA VAL A 33 -16.31 11.26 12.90
C VAL A 33 -16.10 10.91 11.43
N GLY A 34 -16.59 11.75 10.51
CA GLY A 34 -16.37 11.54 9.07
C GLY A 34 -14.89 11.51 8.68
N ILE A 35 -14.06 12.36 9.30
CA ILE A 35 -12.61 12.38 9.08
C ILE A 35 -11.96 11.10 9.63
N GLU A 36 -12.34 10.68 10.84
CA GLU A 36 -11.81 9.47 11.49
C GLU A 36 -12.16 8.20 10.69
N LEU A 37 -13.39 8.08 10.20
CA LEU A 37 -13.82 6.97 9.36
C LEU A 37 -13.03 6.87 8.05
N ARG A 38 -12.74 8.01 7.40
CA ARG A 38 -11.91 8.04 6.20
C ARG A 38 -10.48 7.54 6.47
N GLN A 39 -9.90 7.94 7.60
CA GLN A 39 -8.57 7.45 7.99
C GLN A 39 -8.59 5.96 8.31
N SER A 40 -9.60 5.49 9.05
CA SER A 40 -9.78 4.07 9.38
C SER A 40 -9.91 3.21 8.12
N GLN A 41 -10.74 3.63 7.15
CA GLN A 41 -10.91 2.94 5.87
C GLN A 41 -9.59 2.82 5.10
N LYS A 42 -8.81 3.91 5.07
CA LYS A 42 -7.51 3.95 4.40
C LYS A 42 -6.50 2.98 5.02
N ILE A 43 -6.42 2.93 6.35
CA ILE A 43 -5.56 1.99 7.07
C ILE A 43 -6.04 0.55 6.83
N ALA A 44 -7.36 0.30 6.84
CA ALA A 44 -7.91 -1.02 6.59
C ALA A 44 -7.55 -1.54 5.18
N LEU A 45 -7.66 -0.70 4.15
CA LEU A 45 -7.26 -1.06 2.79
C LEU A 45 -5.77 -1.45 2.71
N ALA A 46 -4.89 -0.69 3.38
CA ALA A 46 -3.47 -1.00 3.44
C ALA A 46 -3.17 -2.32 4.17
N ARG A 47 -3.88 -2.62 5.26
CA ARG A 47 -3.77 -3.92 5.94
C ARG A 47 -4.21 -5.07 5.04
N THR A 48 -5.32 -4.92 4.32
CA THR A 48 -5.76 -5.95 3.35
C THR A 48 -4.72 -6.18 2.26
N GLN A 49 -4.07 -5.12 1.74
CA GLN A 49 -3.00 -5.28 0.76
C GLN A 49 -1.78 -6.01 1.37
N GLN A 50 -1.39 -5.66 2.59
CA GLN A 50 -0.32 -6.34 3.32
C GLN A 50 -0.62 -7.83 3.56
N GLU A 51 -1.86 -8.18 3.93
CA GLU A 51 -2.30 -9.56 4.13
C GLU A 51 -2.21 -10.39 2.86
N ARG A 52 -2.63 -9.83 1.71
CA ARG A 52 -2.49 -10.46 0.40
C ARG A 52 -1.02 -10.71 0.06
N ASN A 53 -0.16 -9.75 0.36
CA ASN A 53 1.28 -9.89 0.17
C ASN A 53 1.88 -10.98 1.07
N ASN A 54 1.48 -11.04 2.34
CA ASN A 54 1.91 -12.09 3.26
C ASN A 54 1.47 -13.48 2.79
N SER A 55 0.26 -13.60 2.22
CA SER A 55 -0.20 -14.84 1.59
C SER A 55 0.67 -15.24 0.40
N ALA A 56 1.01 -14.29 -0.49
CA ALA A 56 1.92 -14.53 -1.60
C ALA A 56 3.33 -14.97 -1.14
N TYR A 57 3.84 -14.39 -0.06
CA TYR A 57 5.11 -14.81 0.54
C TYR A 57 5.06 -16.24 1.06
N ASN A 58 3.98 -16.62 1.75
CA ASN A 58 3.79 -17.99 2.21
C ASN A 58 3.77 -18.99 1.05
N VAL A 59 3.09 -18.66 -0.06
CA VAL A 59 3.07 -19.51 -1.26
C VAL A 59 4.50 -19.66 -1.82
N ILE A 60 5.22 -18.57 -2.03
CA ILE A 60 6.58 -18.61 -2.58
C ILE A 60 7.54 -19.36 -1.64
N ASN A 61 7.45 -19.15 -0.34
CA ASN A 61 8.29 -19.85 0.65
C ASN A 61 7.99 -21.35 0.66
N THR A 62 6.72 -21.75 0.56
CA THR A 62 6.31 -23.16 0.47
C THR A 62 6.88 -23.82 -0.78
N LEU A 63 6.79 -23.15 -1.93
CA LEU A 63 7.37 -23.65 -3.19
C LEU A 63 8.91 -23.72 -3.11
N THR A 64 9.54 -22.72 -2.51
CA THR A 64 10.99 -22.70 -2.31
C THR A 64 11.45 -23.88 -1.44
N ALA A 65 10.75 -24.16 -0.34
CA ALA A 65 11.04 -25.30 0.53
C ALA A 65 10.86 -26.65 -0.21
N ALA A 66 9.90 -26.71 -1.15
CA ALA A 66 9.70 -27.87 -2.01
C ALA A 66 10.68 -27.96 -3.20
N ASN A 67 11.62 -27.01 -3.34
CA ASN A 67 12.50 -26.87 -4.51
C ASN A 67 11.71 -26.72 -5.83
N ILE A 68 10.67 -25.88 -5.80
CA ILE A 68 9.83 -25.55 -6.96
C ILE A 68 10.01 -24.07 -7.29
N ASP A 69 10.30 -23.77 -8.56
CA ASP A 69 10.42 -22.41 -9.08
C ASP A 69 9.02 -21.81 -9.34
N TRP A 70 8.73 -20.68 -8.69
CA TRP A 70 7.44 -20.01 -8.80
C TRP A 70 7.18 -19.49 -10.22
N GLN A 71 8.19 -18.94 -10.89
CA GLN A 71 8.06 -18.44 -12.26
C GLN A 71 7.65 -19.58 -13.21
N SER A 72 8.36 -20.70 -13.15
CA SER A 72 8.11 -21.87 -14.00
C SER A 72 6.67 -22.34 -13.91
N ILE A 73 6.12 -22.49 -12.70
CA ILE A 73 4.78 -23.04 -12.52
C ILE A 73 3.66 -22.00 -12.71
N VAL A 74 3.87 -20.74 -12.29
CA VAL A 74 2.79 -19.74 -12.21
C VAL A 74 2.71 -18.89 -13.47
N LEU A 75 3.85 -18.44 -14.01
CA LEU A 75 3.87 -17.52 -15.15
C LEU A 75 4.16 -18.22 -16.47
N GLU A 76 4.96 -19.27 -16.46
CA GLU A 76 5.38 -19.98 -17.69
C GLU A 76 4.61 -21.29 -17.92
N ASN A 77 3.97 -21.82 -16.89
CA ASN A 77 3.28 -23.12 -16.90
C ASN A 77 4.12 -24.24 -17.53
N ASN A 78 5.41 -24.28 -17.17
CA ASN A 78 6.39 -25.23 -17.69
C ASN A 78 7.04 -26.00 -16.53
N LEU A 79 6.83 -27.31 -16.52
CA LEU A 79 7.34 -28.22 -15.49
C LEU A 79 8.64 -28.92 -15.89
N ASP A 80 9.08 -28.76 -17.13
CA ASP A 80 10.25 -29.45 -17.68
C ASP A 80 11.57 -28.79 -17.26
N TYR A 81 11.52 -27.52 -16.81
CA TYR A 81 12.72 -26.80 -16.39
C TYR A 81 13.41 -27.46 -15.19
N GLN A 82 14.69 -27.76 -15.37
CA GLN A 82 15.56 -28.31 -14.33
C GLN A 82 16.53 -27.23 -13.86
N PHE A 83 16.22 -26.59 -12.73
CA PHE A 83 17.09 -25.62 -12.08
C PHE A 83 17.72 -26.20 -10.82
N SER A 84 18.92 -25.74 -10.47
CA SER A 84 19.50 -26.07 -9.16
C SER A 84 18.69 -25.47 -8.02
N LYS A 85 18.78 -26.06 -6.82
CA LYS A 85 18.07 -25.57 -5.63
C LYS A 85 18.42 -24.11 -5.31
N GLU A 86 19.69 -23.75 -5.47
CA GLU A 86 20.20 -22.40 -5.23
C GLU A 86 19.63 -21.41 -6.24
N LEU A 87 19.51 -21.82 -7.51
CA LEU A 87 18.91 -20.97 -8.54
C LEU A 87 17.42 -20.77 -8.29
N ILE A 88 16.69 -21.82 -7.90
CA ILE A 88 15.27 -21.74 -7.52
C ILE A 88 15.09 -20.77 -6.35
N ALA A 89 15.87 -20.91 -5.28
CA ALA A 89 15.80 -20.03 -4.13
C ALA A 89 16.07 -18.56 -4.50
N ARG A 90 17.04 -18.31 -5.38
CA ARG A 90 17.38 -16.96 -5.87
C ARG A 90 16.25 -16.36 -6.71
N ARG A 91 15.68 -17.12 -7.65
CA ARG A 91 14.58 -16.69 -8.50
C ARG A 91 13.31 -16.41 -7.69
N ASN A 92 12.95 -17.30 -6.77
CA ASN A 92 11.81 -17.12 -5.87
C ASN A 92 11.99 -15.91 -4.95
N THR A 93 13.19 -15.71 -4.39
CA THR A 93 13.51 -14.51 -3.58
C THR A 93 13.35 -13.23 -4.40
N TYR A 94 13.75 -13.26 -5.68
CA TYR A 94 13.56 -12.13 -6.58
C TYR A 94 12.08 -11.81 -6.79
N HIS A 95 11.20 -12.81 -6.98
CA HIS A 95 9.75 -12.60 -7.04
C HIS A 95 9.15 -12.07 -5.74
N LEU A 96 9.56 -12.64 -4.61
CA LEU A 96 9.12 -12.20 -3.29
C LEU A 96 9.46 -10.72 -3.07
N SER A 97 10.66 -10.32 -3.49
CA SER A 97 11.09 -8.92 -3.43
C SER A 97 10.18 -8.00 -4.25
N TRP A 98 9.77 -8.42 -5.45
CA TRP A 98 8.86 -7.61 -6.28
C TRP A 98 7.45 -7.49 -5.69
N PHE A 99 6.91 -8.55 -5.08
CA PHE A 99 5.68 -8.43 -4.29
C PHE A 99 5.88 -7.40 -3.16
N MET A 100 7.00 -7.47 -2.43
CA MET A 100 7.30 -6.53 -1.35
C MET A 100 7.36 -5.08 -1.83
N PHE A 101 8.06 -4.84 -2.94
CA PHE A 101 8.25 -3.51 -3.49
C PHE A 101 6.94 -2.89 -4.00
N GLU A 102 6.09 -3.72 -4.62
CA GLU A 102 4.75 -3.30 -5.04
C GLU A 102 3.88 -2.87 -3.84
N ASN A 103 3.95 -3.62 -2.73
CA ASN A 103 3.26 -3.28 -1.50
C ASN A 103 3.86 -2.05 -0.79
N ASP A 104 5.17 -1.90 -0.78
CA ASP A 104 5.85 -0.70 -0.27
C ASP A 104 5.41 0.55 -1.06
N PHE A 105 5.34 0.45 -2.40
CA PHE A 105 4.82 1.53 -3.26
C PHE A 105 3.35 1.84 -2.96
N PHE A 106 2.52 0.81 -2.80
CA PHE A 106 1.12 1.01 -2.42
C PHE A 106 1.01 1.77 -1.10
N GLN A 107 1.70 1.32 -0.04
CA GLN A 107 1.65 1.97 1.27
C GLN A 107 2.18 3.42 1.23
N TYR A 108 3.23 3.69 0.45
CA TYR A 108 3.72 5.04 0.24
C TYR A 108 2.72 5.92 -0.52
N SER A 109 2.04 5.39 -1.55
CA SER A 109 0.96 6.12 -2.24
C SER A 109 -0.22 6.47 -1.33
N GLN A 110 -0.41 5.68 -0.27
CA GLN A 110 -1.36 5.97 0.79
C GLN A 110 -0.75 6.88 1.87
N GLY A 111 0.45 7.44 1.75
CA GLY A 111 1.06 8.27 2.80
C GLY A 111 1.18 7.56 4.15
N LEU A 112 1.37 6.23 4.14
CA LEU A 112 1.58 5.40 5.32
C LEU A 112 3.07 5.04 5.51
N VAL A 113 3.93 5.56 4.64
CA VAL A 113 5.38 5.35 4.66
C VAL A 113 6.07 6.71 4.64
N ASP A 114 7.00 6.92 5.57
CA ASP A 114 7.77 8.15 5.64
C ASP A 114 8.68 8.33 4.43
N GLU A 115 8.90 9.59 4.05
CA GLU A 115 9.71 9.97 2.89
C GLU A 115 11.15 9.42 2.97
N SER A 116 11.75 9.42 4.17
CA SER A 116 13.11 8.89 4.37
C SER A 116 13.17 7.37 4.15
N VAL A 117 12.15 6.63 4.58
CA VAL A 117 12.02 5.19 4.39
C VAL A 117 11.79 4.89 2.91
N TRP A 118 10.91 5.64 2.27
CA TRP A 118 10.64 5.51 0.84
C TRP A 118 11.89 5.71 -0.01
N ASN A 119 12.66 6.76 0.25
CA ASN A 119 13.91 7.03 -0.46
C ASN A 119 14.95 5.92 -0.29
N ALA A 120 14.98 5.23 0.87
CA ALA A 120 15.81 4.05 1.05
C ALA A 120 15.32 2.85 0.22
N LYS A 121 13.99 2.65 0.12
CA LYS A 121 13.38 1.59 -0.70
C LYS A 121 13.67 1.76 -2.19
N LEU A 122 13.63 2.99 -2.71
CA LEU A 122 13.96 3.27 -4.12
C LEU A 122 15.36 2.74 -4.51
N LYS A 123 16.35 2.83 -3.61
CA LYS A 123 17.70 2.28 -3.85
C LYS A 123 17.68 0.76 -3.99
N ALA A 124 16.86 0.08 -3.19
CA ALA A 124 16.68 -1.37 -3.30
C ALA A 124 15.97 -1.73 -4.62
N PHE A 125 14.96 -0.96 -5.01
CA PHE A 125 14.22 -1.19 -6.25
C PHE A 125 15.14 -1.06 -7.47
N GLU A 126 15.94 0.01 -7.53
CA GLU A 126 16.94 0.23 -8.59
C GLU A 126 17.93 -0.94 -8.66
N ARG A 127 18.45 -1.37 -7.50
CA ARG A 127 19.42 -2.48 -7.43
C ARG A 127 18.83 -3.78 -7.96
N TRP A 128 17.59 -4.12 -7.57
CA TRP A 128 16.92 -5.34 -8.04
C TRP A 128 16.58 -5.26 -9.51
N TYR A 129 16.05 -4.11 -9.98
CA TYR A 129 15.78 -3.87 -11.39
C TYR A 129 17.01 -4.12 -12.27
N ASN A 130 18.18 -3.71 -11.78
CA ASN A 130 19.47 -3.87 -12.44
C ASN A 130 20.20 -5.20 -12.13
N THR A 131 19.49 -6.20 -11.59
CA THR A 131 20.01 -7.58 -11.51
C THR A 131 19.80 -8.28 -12.84
N CYS A 132 20.72 -8.05 -13.77
CA CYS A 132 20.50 -8.26 -15.21
C CYS A 132 20.16 -9.69 -15.62
N ASP A 133 20.76 -10.69 -14.97
CA ASP A 133 20.48 -12.10 -15.24
C ASP A 133 19.07 -12.54 -14.81
N LEU A 134 18.43 -11.80 -13.89
CA LEU A 134 17.04 -12.01 -13.45
C LEU A 134 16.05 -11.02 -14.10
N ARG A 135 16.53 -10.12 -14.97
CA ARG A 135 15.71 -9.05 -15.59
C ARG A 135 14.49 -9.61 -16.33
N LEU A 136 14.62 -10.78 -16.96
CA LEU A 136 13.53 -11.44 -17.67
C LEU A 136 12.35 -11.80 -16.75
N LEU A 137 12.63 -12.17 -15.49
CA LEU A 137 11.60 -12.47 -14.49
C LEU A 137 10.78 -11.23 -14.14
N TYR A 138 11.46 -10.08 -14.01
CA TYR A 138 10.76 -8.81 -13.84
C TYR A 138 9.90 -8.50 -15.06
N LYS A 139 10.43 -8.62 -16.28
CA LYS A 139 9.68 -8.33 -17.52
C LYS A 139 8.45 -9.22 -17.69
N SER A 140 8.53 -10.47 -17.23
CA SER A 140 7.38 -11.37 -17.20
C SER A 140 6.33 -10.89 -16.20
N ARG A 141 6.77 -10.53 -15.00
CA ARG A 141 5.89 -10.12 -13.89
C ARG A 141 5.29 -8.73 -14.07
N SER A 142 6.01 -7.78 -14.65
CA SER A 142 5.61 -6.37 -14.77
C SER A 142 4.30 -6.18 -15.55
N LYS A 143 3.97 -7.12 -16.44
CA LYS A 143 2.68 -7.18 -17.15
C LYS A 143 1.46 -7.28 -16.22
N TYR A 144 1.65 -7.75 -15.00
CA TYR A 144 0.60 -7.96 -14.00
C TYR A 144 0.75 -7.01 -12.79
N MET A 145 1.66 -6.04 -12.86
CA MET A 145 1.86 -5.03 -11.83
C MET A 145 1.07 -3.74 -12.14
N PRO A 146 0.78 -2.90 -11.13
CA PRO A 146 0.19 -1.58 -11.35
C PRO A 146 1.06 -0.72 -12.27
N ALA A 147 0.43 -0.06 -13.26
CA ALA A 147 1.14 0.77 -14.25
C ALA A 147 1.97 1.91 -13.64
N ALA A 148 1.48 2.53 -12.56
CA ALA A 148 2.21 3.57 -11.85
C ALA A 148 3.50 3.03 -11.19
N PHE A 149 3.45 1.80 -10.67
CA PHE A 149 4.62 1.15 -10.09
C PHE A 149 5.63 0.77 -11.18
N THR A 150 5.19 0.18 -12.29
CA THR A 150 6.11 -0.16 -13.39
C THR A 150 6.76 1.08 -14.00
N ALA A 151 6.01 2.16 -14.18
CA ALA A 151 6.55 3.43 -14.65
C ALA A 151 7.66 3.98 -13.73
N LEU A 152 7.47 3.91 -12.41
CA LEU A 152 8.51 4.27 -11.44
C LEU A 152 9.74 3.38 -11.62
N ILE A 153 9.56 2.07 -11.65
CA ILE A 153 10.66 1.12 -11.75
C ILE A 153 11.43 1.26 -13.07
N GLU A 154 10.74 1.53 -14.17
CA GLU A 154 11.34 1.71 -15.50
C GLU A 154 11.93 3.09 -15.74
N SER A 155 11.72 4.04 -14.81
CA SER A 155 12.37 5.35 -14.82
C SER A 155 13.83 5.30 -14.35
N PHE A 156 14.23 4.22 -13.67
CA PHE A 156 15.60 4.06 -13.20
C PHE A 156 16.60 3.86 -14.34
N PRO A 157 17.88 4.23 -14.16
CA PRO A 157 18.92 3.96 -15.15
C PRO A 157 19.01 2.46 -15.46
N ASP A 158 18.92 2.12 -16.76
CA ASP A 158 19.00 0.73 -17.25
C ASP A 158 20.46 0.31 -17.43
N LYS A 159 20.99 -0.41 -16.45
CA LYS A 159 22.38 -0.93 -16.43
C LYS A 159 22.51 -2.27 -17.15
N CYS A 160 21.42 -2.82 -17.67
CA CYS A 160 21.37 -4.12 -18.32
C CYS A 160 21.34 -4.04 -19.86
N LYS A 161 21.06 -2.86 -20.41
CA LYS A 161 21.35 -2.53 -21.81
C LYS A 161 22.85 -2.37 -22.00
N LYS A 162 23.49 -3.36 -22.62
CA LYS A 162 24.81 -3.22 -23.24
C LYS A 162 24.61 -3.07 -24.74
#